data_AF-A0A2D5H6C3-F1
#
_entry.id   AF-A0A2D5H6C3-F1
#
_cell.length_a   1.000
_cell.length_b   1.000
_cell.length_c   1.000
_cell.angle_alpha   90.00
_cell.angle_beta   90.00
_cell.angle_gamma   90.00
#
_symmetry.space_group_name_H-M   'P 1'
#
loop_
_entity.id
_entity.type
_entity.pdbx_description
1 polymer ?
#
loop_
_entity_poly.entity_id
_entity_poly.type
_entity_poly.pdbx_seq_one_letter_code
_entity_poly.pdbx_strand_id
1 'polypeptide(L)'
;MKLIITGCSMIICLMAVHIETAEAQAVRIQQPIVQQFSMGTTLTVPDRGSALLGGIRSGAIHSRQSGPFRSGSRYGHSFQSSTSSVGVYIHDFEAMDQMLLNSAPRILRDSRNVSSAHHHWRNQLLNQAASRQPAGRSLSSSETNSNASEIRQSKAERFYQLGQQAEKKHSTPAIAILHYRNAEKYGSTRAAVRLQELTTTSAERILDGKRNNAE
;
A
#
# COMPACT_ATOMS: atom_id res chain seq x y z
N MET A 1 -70.19 -18.47 -55.65
CA MET A 1 -69.02 -19.17 -55.05
C MET A 1 -67.72 -18.34 -55.10
N LYS A 2 -67.74 -17.04 -54.77
CA LYS A 2 -66.51 -16.21 -54.68
C LYS A 2 -66.38 -15.43 -53.36
N LEU A 3 -67.36 -15.55 -52.46
CA LEU A 3 -67.41 -14.79 -51.20
C LEU A 3 -66.97 -15.60 -49.97
N ILE A 4 -66.92 -16.93 -50.06
CA ILE A 4 -66.56 -17.81 -48.93
C ILE A 4 -65.04 -17.99 -48.82
N ILE A 5 -64.32 -17.92 -49.95
CA ILE A 5 -62.87 -18.14 -50.02
C ILE A 5 -62.09 -16.94 -49.45
N THR A 6 -62.60 -15.72 -49.62
CA THR A 6 -61.94 -14.49 -49.16
C THR A 6 -62.01 -14.32 -47.63
N GLY A 7 -63.07 -14.83 -46.98
CA GLY A 7 -63.21 -14.81 -45.53
C GLY A 7 -62.24 -15.77 -44.82
N CYS A 8 -61.98 -16.94 -45.43
CA CYS A 8 -61.07 -17.93 -44.86
C CYS A 8 -59.60 -17.46 -44.90
N SER A 9 -59.22 -16.71 -45.94
CA SER A 9 -57.87 -16.11 -46.06
C SER A 9 -57.58 -15.03 -45.02
N MET A 10 -58.58 -14.25 -44.58
CA MET A 10 -58.40 -13.23 -43.55
C MET A 10 -58.27 -13.83 -42.14
N ILE A 11 -58.96 -14.95 -41.88
CA ILE A 11 -58.88 -15.65 -40.59
C ILE A 11 -57.54 -16.37 -40.44
N ILE A 12 -56.97 -16.91 -41.53
CA ILE A 12 -55.64 -17.55 -41.53
C ILE A 12 -54.52 -16.50 -41.31
N CYS A 13 -54.64 -15.29 -41.87
CA CYS A 13 -53.67 -14.21 -41.61
C CYS A 13 -53.73 -13.67 -40.18
N LEU A 14 -54.89 -13.69 -39.51
CA LEU A 14 -55.04 -13.20 -38.13
C LEU A 14 -54.51 -14.19 -37.08
N MET A 15 -54.43 -15.48 -37.40
CA MET A 15 -53.89 -16.52 -36.50
C MET A 15 -52.37 -16.71 -36.61
N ALA A 16 -51.70 -16.05 -37.57
CA ALA A 16 -50.27 -16.21 -37.83
C ALA A 16 -49.35 -15.31 -36.96
N VAL A 17 -49.92 -14.52 -36.04
CA VAL A 17 -49.15 -13.58 -35.19
C VAL A 17 -49.30 -13.93 -33.71
N HIS A 18 -49.09 -15.19 -33.37
CA HIS A 18 -48.58 -15.55 -32.04
C HIS A 18 -47.11 -15.89 -32.19
N ILE A 19 -46.31 -14.83 -32.38
CA ILE A 19 -44.86 -14.91 -32.19
C ILE A 19 -44.67 -14.99 -30.69
N GLU A 20 -44.71 -16.20 -30.15
CA GLU A 20 -44.17 -16.46 -28.83
C GLU A 20 -42.68 -16.11 -28.90
N THR A 21 -42.34 -14.95 -28.37
CA THR A 21 -40.95 -14.58 -28.14
C THR A 21 -40.40 -15.58 -27.13
N ALA A 22 -39.71 -16.60 -27.63
CA ALA A 22 -38.89 -17.48 -26.82
C ALA A 22 -37.85 -16.61 -26.13
N GLU A 23 -38.15 -16.19 -24.90
CA GLU A 23 -37.19 -15.68 -23.94
C GLU A 23 -36.17 -16.79 -23.75
N ALA A 24 -35.09 -16.75 -24.54
CA ALA A 24 -33.92 -17.56 -24.34
C ALA A 24 -33.41 -17.24 -22.94
N GLN A 25 -33.80 -18.07 -21.97
CA GLN A 25 -33.38 -17.95 -20.59
C GLN A 25 -31.86 -17.94 -20.61
N ALA A 26 -31.29 -16.75 -20.39
CA ALA A 26 -29.86 -16.55 -20.38
C ALA A 26 -29.31 -17.28 -19.16
N VAL A 27 -28.95 -18.55 -19.34
CA VAL A 27 -28.26 -19.35 -18.33
C VAL A 27 -26.89 -18.72 -18.12
N ARG A 28 -26.82 -17.80 -17.15
CA ARG A 28 -25.55 -17.18 -16.74
C ARG A 28 -24.77 -18.19 -15.92
N ILE A 29 -23.93 -18.96 -16.59
CA ILE A 29 -22.92 -19.79 -15.93
C ILE A 29 -21.89 -18.83 -15.34
N GLN A 30 -22.00 -18.54 -14.04
CA GLN A 30 -20.96 -17.83 -13.30
C GLN A 30 -19.84 -18.82 -12.98
N GLN A 31 -18.87 -18.93 -13.88
CA GLN A 31 -17.69 -19.72 -13.59
C GLN A 31 -16.72 -18.90 -12.72
N PRO A 32 -16.18 -19.47 -11.63
CA PRO A 32 -15.08 -18.85 -10.92
C PRO A 32 -13.84 -18.85 -11.82
N ILE A 33 -13.34 -17.66 -12.13
CA ILE A 33 -12.06 -17.51 -12.84
C ILE A 33 -10.95 -17.65 -11.81
N VAL A 34 -10.36 -18.85 -11.72
CA VAL A 34 -9.21 -19.12 -10.85
C VAL A 34 -7.94 -18.97 -11.67
N GLN A 35 -7.09 -18.02 -11.30
CA GLN A 35 -5.77 -17.86 -11.88
C GLN A 35 -4.72 -18.41 -10.90
N GLN A 36 -4.11 -19.55 -11.23
CA GLN A 36 -3.10 -20.19 -10.39
C GLN A 36 -1.74 -20.18 -11.07
N PHE A 37 -0.72 -19.71 -10.34
CA PHE A 37 0.69 -19.85 -10.69
C PHE A 37 1.34 -20.79 -9.68
N SER A 38 1.95 -21.88 -10.14
CA SER A 38 2.68 -22.83 -9.30
C SER A 38 4.00 -23.22 -9.94
N MET A 39 5.02 -23.45 -9.13
CA MET A 39 6.35 -23.84 -9.60
C MET A 39 7.00 -24.78 -8.59
N GLY A 40 7.42 -25.96 -9.04
CA GLY A 40 8.06 -26.99 -8.21
C GLY A 40 9.54 -27.12 -8.52
N THR A 41 10.36 -26.25 -7.96
CA THR A 41 11.82 -26.25 -8.17
C THR A 41 12.56 -26.48 -6.86
N THR A 42 13.66 -27.22 -6.92
CA THR A 42 14.58 -27.41 -5.79
C THR A 42 15.83 -26.59 -6.01
N LEU A 43 16.24 -25.83 -5.01
CA LEU A 43 17.43 -24.99 -5.09
C LEU A 43 18.13 -24.93 -3.72
N THR A 44 19.44 -24.80 -3.74
CA THR A 44 20.27 -24.67 -2.53
C THR A 44 20.41 -23.20 -2.16
N VAL A 45 19.85 -22.80 -1.02
CA VAL A 45 19.97 -21.43 -0.48
C VAL A 45 20.94 -21.45 0.70
N PRO A 46 21.89 -20.52 0.80
CA PRO A 46 22.71 -20.38 2.01
C PRO A 46 21.86 -19.91 3.20
N ASP A 47 22.34 -20.11 4.42
CA ASP A 47 21.68 -19.58 5.62
C ASP A 47 21.57 -18.04 5.53
N ARG A 48 20.39 -17.51 5.88
CA ARG A 48 19.98 -16.11 5.69
C ARG A 48 19.98 -15.64 4.22
N GLY A 49 20.13 -16.57 3.30
CA GLY A 49 20.04 -16.32 1.87
C GLY A 49 18.60 -16.17 1.41
N SER A 50 18.46 -15.54 0.26
CA SER A 50 17.22 -15.56 -0.50
C SER A 50 17.53 -16.00 -1.92
N ALA A 51 16.58 -16.68 -2.53
CA ALA A 51 16.66 -17.11 -3.92
C ALA A 51 15.34 -16.81 -4.63
N LEU A 52 15.46 -16.37 -5.87
CA LEU A 52 14.33 -16.24 -6.77
C LEU A 52 13.98 -17.64 -7.28
N LEU A 53 12.77 -18.11 -6.98
CA LEU A 53 12.25 -19.35 -7.55
C LEU A 53 11.97 -19.08 -9.04
N GLY A 54 11.22 -18.01 -9.33
CA GLY A 54 10.92 -17.62 -10.71
C GLY A 54 9.73 -16.68 -10.78
N GLY A 55 9.26 -16.42 -11.99
CA GLY A 55 8.07 -15.59 -12.19
C GLY A 55 7.60 -15.54 -13.64
N ILE A 56 6.35 -15.15 -13.81
CA ILE A 56 5.74 -14.89 -15.11
C ILE A 56 5.47 -13.40 -15.27
N ARG A 57 5.68 -12.89 -16.49
CA ARG A 57 5.32 -11.53 -16.89
C ARG A 57 4.57 -11.62 -18.20
N SER A 58 3.34 -11.13 -18.24
CA SER A 58 2.53 -11.04 -19.45
C SER A 58 2.15 -9.59 -19.70
N GLY A 59 2.15 -9.19 -20.96
CA GLY A 59 1.75 -7.86 -21.41
C GLY A 59 0.95 -8.01 -22.69
N ALA A 60 -0.17 -7.30 -22.80
CA ALA A 60 -0.97 -7.26 -24.00
C ALA A 60 -1.28 -5.80 -24.36
N ILE A 61 -1.07 -5.48 -25.64
CA ILE A 61 -1.31 -4.17 -26.22
C ILE A 61 -2.40 -4.36 -27.27
N HIS A 62 -3.50 -3.62 -27.13
CA HIS A 62 -4.62 -3.70 -28.06
C HIS A 62 -4.91 -2.31 -28.62
N SER A 63 -4.91 -2.20 -29.95
CA SER A 63 -5.45 -1.04 -30.66
C SER A 63 -6.67 -1.48 -31.46
N ARG A 64 -7.77 -0.73 -31.35
CA ARG A 64 -8.97 -0.97 -32.16
C ARG A 64 -9.37 0.30 -32.88
N GLN A 65 -9.51 0.19 -34.20
CA GLN A 65 -10.07 1.22 -35.08
C GLN A 65 -11.26 0.60 -35.82
N SER A 66 -12.38 1.33 -35.95
CA SER A 66 -13.61 0.80 -36.55
C SER A 66 -14.35 1.88 -37.34
N GLY A 67 -14.69 1.59 -38.61
CA GLY A 67 -15.61 2.36 -39.46
C GLY A 67 -14.96 2.98 -40.71
N PRO A 68 -15.75 3.22 -41.79
CA PRO A 68 -15.23 3.68 -43.08
C PRO A 68 -14.80 5.16 -43.11
N PHE A 69 -15.18 5.97 -42.11
CA PHE A 69 -14.80 7.39 -42.01
C PHE A 69 -14.61 7.85 -40.54
N ARG A 70 -13.77 7.18 -39.74
CA ARG A 70 -13.53 7.63 -38.36
C ARG A 70 -12.07 7.77 -37.95
N SER A 71 -11.80 9.01 -37.51
CA SER A 71 -10.73 9.44 -36.62
C SER A 71 -11.00 8.94 -35.20
N GLY A 72 -10.02 8.28 -34.59
CA GLY A 72 -10.04 7.80 -33.21
C GLY A 72 -9.62 6.34 -33.06
N SER A 73 -8.42 6.11 -32.51
CA SER A 73 -7.94 4.79 -32.10
C SER A 73 -8.22 4.56 -30.62
N ARG A 74 -8.90 3.47 -30.27
CA ARG A 74 -8.98 3.01 -28.88
C ARG A 74 -7.73 2.20 -28.57
N TYR A 75 -6.96 2.66 -27.58
CA TYR A 75 -5.71 2.04 -27.18
C TYR A 75 -5.85 1.51 -25.75
N GLY A 76 -5.48 0.25 -25.55
CA GLY A 76 -5.56 -0.44 -24.27
C GLY A 76 -4.31 -1.25 -24.00
N HIS A 77 -3.92 -1.30 -22.73
CA HIS A 77 -2.79 -2.08 -22.25
C HIS A 77 -3.18 -2.89 -21.03
N SER A 78 -2.77 -4.14 -20.97
CA SER A 78 -2.79 -4.94 -19.75
C SER A 78 -1.40 -5.50 -19.50
N PHE A 79 -0.92 -5.37 -18.26
CA PHE A 79 0.34 -5.96 -17.82
C PHE A 79 0.07 -6.74 -16.53
N GLN A 80 0.58 -7.96 -16.47
CA GLN A 80 0.50 -8.82 -15.30
C GLN A 80 1.88 -9.39 -15.00
N SER A 81 2.25 -9.41 -13.73
CA SER A 81 3.49 -10.05 -13.28
C SER A 81 3.25 -10.79 -11.98
N SER A 82 3.89 -11.94 -11.83
CA SER A 82 3.86 -12.75 -10.62
C SER A 82 5.24 -13.34 -10.42
N THR A 83 5.82 -13.15 -9.23
CA THR A 83 7.15 -13.64 -8.89
C THR A 83 7.07 -14.41 -7.58
N SER A 84 7.91 -15.42 -7.44
CA SER A 84 8.02 -16.25 -6.26
C SER A 84 9.48 -16.31 -5.84
N SER A 85 9.74 -16.04 -4.56
CA SER A 85 11.05 -16.09 -3.94
C SER A 85 10.96 -16.83 -2.62
N VAL A 86 12.08 -17.41 -2.21
CA VAL A 86 12.23 -18.11 -0.94
C VAL A 86 13.36 -17.48 -0.15
N GLY A 87 13.15 -17.28 1.15
CA GLY A 87 14.18 -16.89 2.10
C GLY A 87 14.32 -17.99 3.15
N VAL A 88 15.56 -18.35 3.48
CA VAL A 88 15.85 -19.39 4.46
C VAL A 88 16.54 -18.77 5.66
N TYR A 89 16.08 -19.12 6.86
CA TYR A 89 16.73 -18.77 8.11
C TYR A 89 16.85 -20.03 8.96
N ILE A 90 18.08 -20.40 9.30
CA ILE A 90 18.36 -21.51 10.20
C ILE A 90 18.46 -20.94 11.62
N HIS A 91 17.60 -21.44 12.49
CA HIS A 91 17.60 -21.04 13.89
C HIS A 91 18.57 -21.92 14.68
N ASP A 92 19.59 -21.30 15.27
CA ASP A 92 20.34 -21.91 16.37
C ASP A 92 19.54 -21.71 17.66
N PHE A 93 18.95 -22.79 18.16
CA PHE A 93 18.10 -22.74 19.34
C PHE A 93 18.90 -22.52 20.63
N GLU A 94 20.15 -22.98 20.71
CA GLU A 94 20.96 -22.84 21.91
C GLU A 94 21.41 -21.39 22.09
N ALA A 95 21.95 -20.78 21.04
CA ALA A 95 22.34 -19.37 21.06
C ALA A 95 21.14 -18.46 21.32
N MET A 96 19.97 -18.81 20.78
CA MET A 96 18.74 -18.04 20.97
C MET A 96 18.20 -18.17 22.40
N ASP A 97 18.27 -19.35 23.00
CA ASP A 97 17.87 -19.56 24.41
C ASP A 97 18.78 -18.77 25.36
N GLN A 98 20.09 -18.86 25.16
CA GLN A 98 21.06 -18.04 25.90
C GLN A 98 20.80 -16.55 25.72
N MET A 99 20.52 -16.11 24.49
CA MET A 99 20.16 -14.72 24.22
C MET A 99 18.87 -14.35 24.94
N LEU A 100 17.82 -15.17 24.92
CA LEU A 100 16.54 -14.89 25.57
C LEU A 100 16.68 -14.78 27.09
N LEU A 101 17.45 -15.68 27.72
CA LEU A 101 17.77 -15.64 29.15
C LEU A 101 18.57 -14.39 29.54
N ASN A 102 19.42 -13.91 28.63
CA ASN A 102 20.23 -12.71 28.82
C ASN A 102 19.49 -11.41 28.47
N SER A 103 18.59 -11.44 27.49
CA SER A 103 17.83 -10.30 26.97
C SER A 103 16.51 -10.08 27.72
N ALA A 104 16.15 -10.99 28.64
CA ALA A 104 14.98 -10.82 29.48
C ALA A 104 15.03 -9.43 30.15
N PRO A 105 14.03 -8.55 29.91
CA PRO A 105 14.02 -7.22 30.48
C PRO A 105 14.23 -7.27 32.00
N ARG A 106 14.97 -6.31 32.56
CA ARG A 106 15.16 -6.22 34.02
C ARG A 106 13.82 -6.25 34.79
N ILE A 107 12.75 -5.73 34.17
CA ILE A 107 11.37 -5.78 34.67
C ILE A 107 10.88 -7.21 34.90
N LEU A 108 11.23 -8.18 34.04
CA LEU A 108 10.92 -9.60 34.22
C LEU A 108 11.86 -10.29 35.22
N ARG A 109 13.12 -9.85 35.32
CA ARG A 109 14.09 -10.36 36.33
C ARG A 109 13.73 -9.92 37.76
N ASP A 110 13.21 -8.71 37.92
CA ASP A 110 12.77 -8.16 39.21
C ASP A 110 11.31 -8.51 39.56
N SER A 111 10.50 -8.95 38.59
CA SER A 111 9.13 -9.41 38.84
C SER A 111 9.12 -10.82 39.45
N ARG A 112 9.33 -10.91 40.77
CA ARG A 112 9.01 -12.10 41.58
C ARG A 112 7.50 -12.47 41.56
N ASN A 113 6.67 -11.73 40.83
CA ASN A 113 5.23 -11.94 40.70
C ASN A 113 4.86 -12.34 39.25
N VAL A 114 4.70 -13.65 39.04
CA VAL A 114 4.49 -14.33 37.74
C VAL A 114 3.30 -13.79 36.93
N SER A 115 2.33 -13.15 37.59
CA SER A 115 1.12 -12.62 36.94
C SER A 115 1.41 -11.50 35.91
N SER A 116 2.44 -10.68 36.14
CA SER A 116 2.77 -9.54 35.25
C SER A 116 3.36 -9.98 33.89
N ALA A 117 4.12 -11.07 33.87
CA ALA A 117 4.79 -11.57 32.65
C ALA A 117 3.78 -12.03 31.59
N HIS A 118 2.70 -12.70 32.00
CA HIS A 118 1.67 -13.18 31.08
C HIS A 118 0.90 -12.03 30.41
N HIS A 119 0.60 -10.96 31.17
CA HIS A 119 -0.04 -9.77 30.63
C HIS A 119 0.83 -9.04 29.60
N HIS A 120 2.16 -9.01 29.81
CA HIS A 120 3.09 -8.39 28.88
C HIS A 120 3.13 -9.10 27.51
N TRP A 121 3.27 -10.43 27.50
CA TRP A 121 3.28 -11.22 26.26
C TRP A 121 1.95 -11.14 25.51
N ARG A 122 0.83 -11.18 26.24
CA ARG A 122 -0.51 -11.02 25.67
C ARG A 122 -0.64 -9.68 24.95
N ASN A 123 -0.22 -8.59 25.58
CA ASN A 123 -0.27 -7.26 24.98
C ASN A 123 0.65 -7.13 23.75
N GLN A 124 1.84 -7.74 23.80
CA GLN A 124 2.77 -7.71 22.68
C GLN A 124 2.26 -8.47 21.45
N LEU A 125 1.62 -9.63 21.64
CA LEU A 125 1.00 -10.40 20.55
C LEU A 125 -0.18 -9.64 19.92
N LEU A 126 -1.03 -9.04 20.75
CA LEU A 126 -2.17 -8.21 20.28
C LEU A 126 -1.70 -7.02 19.44
N ASN A 127 -0.61 -6.37 19.85
CA ASN A 127 -0.01 -5.25 19.12
C ASN A 127 0.69 -5.70 17.81
N GLN A 128 1.26 -6.91 17.76
CA GLN A 128 1.84 -7.48 16.54
C GLN A 128 0.77 -7.87 15.50
N ALA A 129 -0.39 -8.37 15.94
CA ALA A 129 -1.49 -8.69 15.04
C ALA A 129 -2.03 -7.44 14.32
N ALA A 130 -2.12 -6.31 15.03
CA ALA A 130 -2.55 -5.02 14.47
C ALA A 130 -1.57 -4.45 13.42
N SER A 131 -0.30 -4.83 13.44
CA SER A 131 0.72 -4.38 12.49
C SER A 131 0.92 -5.31 11.29
N ARG A 132 0.28 -6.49 11.28
CA ARG A 132 0.36 -7.48 10.18
C ARG A 132 -0.85 -7.48 9.24
N GLN A 133 -1.85 -6.63 9.44
CA GLN A 133 -3.00 -6.57 8.52
C GLN A 133 -2.58 -5.99 7.17
N PRO A 134 -2.74 -6.73 6.05
CA PRO A 134 -2.58 -6.19 4.73
C PRO A 134 -3.63 -5.09 4.52
N ALA A 135 -3.23 -3.99 3.91
CA ALA A 135 -4.08 -2.83 3.64
C ALA A 135 -5.31 -3.24 2.81
N GLY A 136 -6.40 -3.59 3.50
CA GLY A 136 -7.63 -4.13 2.93
C GLY A 136 -8.85 -3.69 3.73
N ARG A 137 -9.12 -2.38 3.73
CA ARG A 137 -10.45 -1.72 3.74
C ARG A 137 -11.55 -2.22 4.70
N SER A 138 -11.93 -1.38 5.69
CA SER A 138 -13.35 -0.99 5.91
C SER A 138 -13.52 0.28 6.77
N LEU A 139 -13.98 1.35 6.11
CA LEU A 139 -14.89 2.43 6.54
C LEU A 139 -15.24 2.60 8.05
N SER A 140 -14.55 3.53 8.72
CA SER A 140 -15.17 4.57 9.57
C SER A 140 -14.48 5.91 9.30
N SER A 141 -15.04 6.70 8.38
CA SER A 141 -14.36 7.88 7.82
C SER A 141 -14.16 9.04 8.81
N SER A 142 -14.92 9.10 9.91
CA SER A 142 -14.75 10.17 10.92
C SER A 142 -13.63 9.87 11.92
N GLU A 143 -13.58 8.65 12.48
CA GLU A 143 -12.58 8.29 13.49
C GLU A 143 -11.20 7.99 12.88
N THR A 144 -11.15 7.50 11.64
CA THR A 144 -9.87 7.28 10.95
C THR A 144 -9.18 8.61 10.64
N ASN A 145 -9.95 9.68 10.37
CA ASN A 145 -9.39 11.00 10.05
C ASN A 145 -8.89 11.75 11.29
N SER A 146 -9.57 11.64 12.44
CA SER A 146 -9.08 12.21 13.71
C SER A 146 -7.80 11.50 14.18
N ASN A 147 -7.79 10.16 14.18
CA ASN A 147 -6.59 9.41 14.53
C ASN A 147 -5.43 9.69 13.55
N ALA A 148 -5.71 9.81 12.24
CA ALA A 148 -4.68 10.13 11.26
C ALA A 148 -4.13 11.56 11.41
N SER A 149 -4.97 12.55 11.77
CA SER A 149 -4.51 13.91 12.03
C SER A 149 -3.71 14.00 13.32
N GLU A 150 -4.11 13.30 14.39
CA GLU A 150 -3.36 13.18 15.65
C GLU A 150 -2.00 12.50 15.45
N ILE A 151 -1.95 11.43 14.65
CA ILE A 151 -0.68 10.76 14.29
C ILE A 151 0.23 11.70 13.48
N ARG A 152 -0.32 12.51 12.57
CA ARG A 152 0.46 13.50 11.82
C ARG A 152 0.97 14.62 12.73
N GLN A 153 0.13 15.13 13.62
CA GLN A 153 0.51 16.18 14.58
C GLN A 153 1.57 15.69 15.57
N SER A 154 1.42 14.48 16.13
CA SER A 154 2.43 13.90 17.03
C SER A 154 3.78 13.64 16.32
N LYS A 155 3.75 13.22 15.06
CA LYS A 155 4.98 13.12 14.24
C LYS A 155 5.58 14.49 13.97
N ALA A 156 4.77 15.49 13.64
CA ALA A 156 5.22 16.86 13.41
C ALA A 156 5.93 17.43 14.65
N GLU A 157 5.34 17.24 15.84
CA GLU A 157 5.91 17.68 17.12
C GLU A 157 7.22 16.95 17.43
N ARG A 158 7.27 15.64 17.20
CA ARG A 158 8.51 14.86 17.38
C ARG A 158 9.64 15.39 16.50
N PHE A 159 9.39 15.62 15.21
CA PHE A 159 10.40 16.17 14.31
C PHE A 159 10.81 17.59 14.69
N TYR A 160 9.89 18.41 15.21
CA TYR A 160 10.21 19.73 15.73
C TYR A 160 11.17 19.66 16.93
N GLN A 161 10.91 18.77 17.89
CA GLN A 161 11.81 18.54 19.04
C GLN A 161 13.20 18.04 18.61
N LEU A 162 13.26 17.14 17.62
CA LEU A 162 14.53 16.70 17.02
C LEU A 162 15.29 17.87 16.37
N GLY A 163 14.59 18.77 15.68
CA GLY A 163 15.17 20.00 15.13
C GLY A 163 15.80 20.88 16.21
N GLN A 164 15.08 21.10 17.33
CA GLN A 164 15.60 21.86 18.46
C GLN A 164 16.83 21.20 19.12
N GLN A 165 16.83 19.87 19.22
CA GLN A 165 18.00 19.14 19.72
C GLN A 165 19.19 19.25 18.77
N ALA A 166 18.93 19.22 17.46
CA ALA A 166 19.97 19.36 16.45
C ALA A 166 20.60 20.77 16.48
N GLU A 167 19.82 21.84 16.67
CA GLU A 167 20.34 23.20 16.87
C GLU A 167 21.27 23.29 18.09
N LYS A 168 20.94 22.59 19.19
CA LYS A 168 21.74 22.61 20.42
C LYS A 168 23.01 21.77 20.32
N LYS A 169 22.96 20.66 19.59
CA LYS A 169 24.03 19.65 19.57
C LYS A 169 25.00 19.79 18.39
N HIS A 170 24.55 20.31 17.25
CA HIS A 170 25.36 20.35 16.03
C HIS A 170 25.69 21.80 15.65
N SER A 171 26.96 22.03 15.30
CA SER A 171 27.44 23.34 14.82
C SER A 171 26.89 23.69 13.42
N THR A 172 26.48 22.68 12.64
CA THR A 172 25.96 22.86 11.28
C THR A 172 24.43 22.98 11.24
N PRO A 173 23.86 24.07 10.67
CA PRO A 173 22.41 24.29 10.65
C PRO A 173 21.66 23.34 9.71
N ALA A 174 22.35 22.63 8.81
CA ALA A 174 21.75 21.75 7.81
C ALA A 174 20.91 20.61 8.41
N ILE A 175 21.35 20.02 9.53
CA ILE A 175 20.65 18.92 10.19
C ILE A 175 19.35 19.42 10.83
N ALA A 176 19.38 20.60 11.45
CA ALA A 176 18.19 21.24 11.99
C ALA A 176 17.17 21.56 10.89
N ILE A 177 17.62 22.15 9.78
CA ILE A 177 16.80 22.45 8.60
C ILE A 177 16.08 21.19 8.07
N LEU A 178 16.78 20.05 8.01
CA LEU A 178 16.17 18.78 7.58
C LEU A 178 15.01 18.35 8.49
N HIS A 179 15.20 18.41 9.80
CA HIS A 179 14.16 18.03 10.76
C HIS A 179 12.97 19.00 10.73
N TYR A 180 13.21 20.30 10.61
CA TYR A 180 12.14 21.28 10.48
C TYR A 180 11.35 21.16 9.17
N ARG A 181 12.01 20.86 8.04
CA ARG A 181 11.31 20.54 6.78
C ARG A 181 10.41 19.33 6.91
N ASN A 182 10.87 18.30 7.63
CA ASN A 182 10.04 17.13 7.90
C ASN A 182 8.85 17.49 8.80
N ALA A 183 9.04 18.30 9.84
CA ALA A 183 7.95 18.76 10.70
C ALA A 183 6.92 19.63 9.95
N GLU A 184 7.35 20.51 9.05
CA GLU A 184 6.49 21.30 8.16
C GLU A 184 5.67 20.39 7.24
N LYS A 185 6.29 19.36 6.64
CA LYS A 185 5.61 18.37 5.80
C LYS A 185 4.47 17.65 6.53
N TYR A 186 4.60 17.46 7.85
CA TYR A 186 3.56 16.87 8.69
C TYR A 186 2.56 17.89 9.25
N GLY A 187 2.73 19.19 8.95
CA GLY A 187 1.77 20.25 9.27
C GLY A 187 2.13 21.14 10.46
N SER A 188 3.37 21.13 10.96
CA SER A 188 3.78 22.04 12.04
C SER A 188 4.03 23.46 11.53
N THR A 189 3.19 24.41 11.95
CA THR A 189 3.34 25.85 11.64
C THR A 189 4.55 26.46 12.34
N ARG A 190 4.85 26.01 13.57
CA ARG A 190 6.02 26.46 14.34
C ARG A 190 7.34 26.09 13.66
N ALA A 191 7.39 24.90 13.04
CA ALA A 191 8.55 24.46 12.28
C ALA A 191 8.76 25.29 11.00
N ALA A 192 7.68 25.69 10.31
CA ALA A 192 7.75 26.50 9.09
C ALA A 192 8.35 27.89 9.36
N VAL A 193 7.93 28.57 10.44
CA VAL A 193 8.51 29.87 10.85
C VAL A 193 10.01 29.72 11.15
N ARG A 194 10.38 28.70 11.93
CA ARG A 194 11.78 28.47 12.31
C ARG A 194 12.65 28.09 11.12
N LEU A 195 12.09 27.36 10.16
CA LEU A 195 12.78 27.00 8.93
C LEU A 195 13.13 28.25 8.11
N GLN A 196 12.20 29.20 7.99
CA GLN A 196 12.44 30.46 7.26
C GLN A 196 13.60 31.24 7.89
N GLU A 197 13.60 31.41 9.20
CA GLU A 197 14.69 32.06 9.95
C GLU A 197 16.05 31.39 9.70
N LEU A 198 16.13 30.06 9.76
CA LEU A 198 17.39 29.35 9.53
C LEU A 198 17.88 29.46 8.09
N THR A 199 16.95 29.50 7.12
CA THR A 199 17.31 29.66 5.71
C THR A 199 17.78 31.08 5.38
N THR A 200 17.20 32.12 6.00
CA THR A 200 17.66 33.50 5.82
C THR A 200 19.03 33.71 6.47
N THR A 201 19.24 33.24 7.71
CA THR A 201 20.54 33.30 8.39
C THR A 201 21.62 32.52 7.62
N SER A 202 21.28 31.34 7.07
CA SER A 202 22.22 30.58 6.25
C SER A 202 22.57 31.32 4.95
N ALA A 203 21.63 32.04 4.33
CA ALA A 203 21.89 32.81 3.12
C ALA A 203 22.78 34.03 3.40
N GLU A 204 22.56 34.74 4.51
CA GLU A 204 23.43 35.84 4.95
C GLU A 204 24.86 35.40 5.20
N ARG A 205 25.06 34.26 5.88
CA ARG A 205 26.40 33.69 6.11
C ARG A 205 27.16 33.39 4.80
N ILE A 206 26.45 32.96 3.77
CA ILE A 206 27.05 32.69 2.44
C ILE A 206 27.47 34.00 1.76
N LEU A 207 26.67 35.06 1.86
CA LEU A 207 26.97 36.36 1.27
C LEU A 207 28.19 37.02 1.95
N ASP A 208 28.29 36.92 3.27
CA ASP A 208 29.40 37.47 4.04
C ASP A 208 30.73 36.75 3.74
N GLY A 209 30.69 35.40 3.68
CA GLY A 209 31.85 34.61 3.27
C GLY A 209 32.32 34.92 1.84
N LYS A 210 31.42 35.33 0.93
CA LYS A 210 31.80 35.71 -0.44
C LYS A 210 32.46 37.09 -0.52
N ARG A 211 32.12 38.02 0.38
CA ARG A 211 32.77 39.34 0.47
C ARG A 211 34.21 39.22 0.98
N ASN A 212 34.43 38.41 1.99
CA ASN A 212 35.77 38.24 2.61
C ASN A 212 36.77 37.48 1.74
N ASN A 213 36.31 36.79 0.68
CA ASN A 213 37.16 36.08 -0.28
C ASN A 213 37.41 36.89 -1.58
N ALA A 214 36.88 38.11 -1.66
CA ALA A 214 37.02 39.00 -2.82
C ALA A 214 38.00 40.17 -2.57
N GLU A 215 38.62 40.21 -1.39
CA GLU A 215 39.81 41.03 -1.05
C GLU A 215 41.07 40.17 -1.09
#